data_AF-A0A6P0JUD0-F1
#
_entry.id   AF-A0A6P0JUD0-F1
#
_cell.length_a   1.000
_cell.length_b   1.000
_cell.length_c   1.000
_cell.angle_alpha   90.00
_cell.angle_beta   90.00
_cell.angle_gamma   90.00
#
_symmetry.space_group_name_H-M   'P 1'
#
loop_
_entity.id
_entity.type
_entity.pdbx_description
1 polymer ?
#
loop_
_entity_poly.entity_id
_entity_poly.type
_entity_poly.pdbx_seq_one_letter_code
_entity_poly.pdbx_strand_id
1 'polypeptide(L)'
;MAHPTDYIQEYEEAERAYLQGNYEKAATIIDRLAEDHDGDPAIQLLRGHIYCYGFQDYTVAQEQYELVKQLTDDPDFVNYANNG
;
A
#
# COMPACT_ATOMS: atom_id res chain seq x y z
N MET A 1 16.18 11.70 7.92
CA MET A 1 16.76 10.97 6.78
C MET A 1 16.51 9.51 7.05
N ALA A 2 15.35 8.99 6.63
CA ALA A 2 15.14 7.56 6.65
C ALA A 2 16.16 6.94 5.69
N HIS A 3 16.92 5.97 6.19
CA HIS A 3 17.83 5.23 5.32
C HIS A 3 16.97 4.35 4.41
N PRO A 4 17.34 4.11 3.13
CA PRO A 4 16.56 3.25 2.23
C PRO A 4 16.32 1.83 2.77
N THR A 5 17.08 1.42 3.80
CA THR A 5 16.88 0.16 4.53
C THR A 5 15.65 0.19 5.44
N ASP A 6 15.30 1.35 6.01
CA ASP A 6 14.13 1.53 6.88
C ASP A 6 12.84 1.34 6.07
N TYR A 7 12.77 1.97 4.89
CA TYR A 7 11.67 1.82 3.93
C TYR A 7 11.38 0.34 3.61
N ILE A 8 12.40 -0.42 3.20
CA ILE A 8 12.23 -1.84 2.83
C ILE A 8 11.75 -2.64 4.05
N GLN A 9 12.33 -2.39 5.23
CA GLN A 9 11.95 -3.10 6.45
C GLN A 9 10.52 -2.80 6.89
N GLU A 10 10.10 -1.53 6.85
CA GLU A 10 8.74 -1.12 7.19
C GLU A 10 7.73 -1.67 6.18
N TYR A 11 8.04 -1.64 4.88
CA TYR A 11 7.17 -2.19 3.85
C TYR A 11 7.00 -3.71 4.02
N GLU A 12 8.10 -4.45 4.20
CA GLU A 12 8.05 -5.89 4.48
C GLU A 12 7.28 -6.20 5.78
N GLU A 13 7.40 -5.35 6.81
CA GLU A 13 6.64 -5.51 8.04
C GLU A 13 5.14 -5.28 7.84
N ALA A 14 4.76 -4.27 7.04
CA ALA A 14 3.38 -3.99 6.69
C ALA A 14 2.76 -5.15 5.89
N GLU A 15 3.47 -5.65 4.88
CA GLU A 15 3.02 -6.80 4.07
C GLU A 15 2.86 -8.05 4.93
N ARG A 16 3.83 -8.32 5.81
CA ARG A 16 3.75 -9.45 6.73
C ARG A 16 2.58 -9.33 7.70
N ALA A 17 2.33 -8.13 8.23
CA ALA A 17 1.18 -7.89 9.10
C ALA A 17 -0.14 -8.10 8.35
N TYR A 18 -0.24 -7.62 7.11
CA TYR A 18 -1.38 -7.84 6.22
C TYR A 18 -1.64 -9.34 6.00
N LEU A 19 -0.61 -10.11 5.63
CA LEU A 19 -0.72 -11.56 5.43
C LEU A 19 -1.08 -12.33 6.69
N GLN A 20 -0.75 -11.82 7.87
CA GLN A 20 -1.14 -12.38 9.16
C GLN A 20 -2.58 -12.00 9.59
N GLY A 21 -3.29 -11.21 8.78
CA GLY A 21 -4.61 -10.67 9.10
C GLY A 21 -4.57 -9.54 10.15
N ASN A 22 -3.40 -9.00 10.44
CA ASN A 22 -3.22 -7.90 11.39
C ASN A 22 -3.29 -6.55 10.66
N TYR A 23 -4.48 -6.24 10.15
CA TYR A 23 -4.73 -5.11 9.26
C TYR A 23 -4.50 -3.75 9.93
N GLU A 24 -4.79 -3.62 11.23
CA GLU A 24 -4.52 -2.39 11.98
C GLU A 24 -3.03 -2.07 12.03
N LYS A 25 -2.20 -3.10 12.28
CA LYS A 25 -0.74 -2.95 12.27
C LYS A 25 -0.25 -2.63 10.87
N ALA A 26 -0.75 -3.34 9.86
CA ALA A 26 -0.38 -3.11 8.46
C ALA A 26 -0.71 -1.68 8.02
N ALA A 27 -1.93 -1.19 8.33
CA ALA A 27 -2.37 0.16 8.03
C ALA A 27 -1.50 1.21 8.71
N THR A 28 -1.20 1.03 10.01
CA THR A 28 -0.34 1.97 10.75
C THR A 28 1.04 2.15 10.12
N ILE A 29 1.64 1.07 9.62
CA ILE A 29 2.96 1.12 9.00
C ILE A 29 2.85 1.69 7.59
N ILE A 30 1.91 1.20 6.77
CA ILE A 30 1.79 1.65 5.38
C ILE A 30 1.33 3.10 5.26
N ASP A 31 0.51 3.60 6.19
CA ASP A 31 0.10 5.01 6.23
C ASP A 31 1.29 5.92 6.49
N ARG A 32 2.18 5.55 7.43
CA ARG A 32 3.42 6.30 7.67
C ARG A 32 4.32 6.31 6.45
N LEU A 33 4.44 5.18 5.78
CA LEU A 33 5.19 5.07 4.54
C LEU A 33 4.57 5.93 3.44
N ALA A 34 3.24 5.98 3.34
CA ALA A 34 2.55 6.86 2.39
C ALA A 34 2.77 8.34 2.70
N GLU A 35 2.88 8.73 3.98
CA GLU A 35 3.21 10.11 4.35
C GLU A 35 4.63 10.54 3.90
N ASP A 36 5.63 9.64 3.94
CA ASP A 36 7.00 9.94 3.49
C ASP A 36 7.19 9.72 1.97
N HIS A 37 6.40 8.84 1.37
CA HIS A 37 6.55 8.35 0.01
C HIS A 37 5.22 8.26 -0.76
N ASP A 38 4.44 9.34 -0.75
CA ASP A 38 3.11 9.39 -1.40
C ASP A 38 3.14 9.08 -2.92
N GLY A 39 4.31 9.23 -3.56
CA GLY A 39 4.53 8.94 -4.97
C GLY A 39 4.96 7.51 -5.31
N ASP A 40 5.06 6.61 -4.32
CA ASP A 40 5.47 5.22 -4.56
C ASP A 40 4.24 4.34 -4.86
N PRO A 41 4.12 3.77 -6.07
CA PRO A 41 2.98 2.95 -6.44
C PRO A 41 2.87 1.65 -5.63
N ALA A 42 3.96 1.10 -5.09
CA ALA A 42 3.90 -0.11 -4.27
C ALA A 42 3.23 0.16 -2.92
N ILE A 43 3.53 1.31 -2.31
CA ILE A 43 2.93 1.71 -1.04
C ILE A 43 1.43 1.94 -1.22
N GLN A 44 1.05 2.70 -2.25
CA GLN A 44 -0.35 3.00 -2.53
C GLN A 44 -1.14 1.72 -2.86
N LEU A 45 -0.53 0.77 -3.58
CA LEU A 45 -1.14 -0.51 -3.88
C LEU A 45 -1.38 -1.35 -2.61
N LEU A 46 -0.37 -1.50 -1.76
CA LEU A 46 -0.49 -2.27 -0.52
C LEU A 46 -1.49 -1.61 0.45
N ARG A 47 -1.48 -0.28 0.53
CA ARG A 47 -2.45 0.50 1.30
C ARG A 47 -3.86 0.23 0.81
N GLY A 48 -4.09 0.28 -0.50
CA GLY A 48 -5.38 -0.08 -1.10
C GLY A 48 -5.86 -1.47 -0.69
N HIS A 49 -5.01 -2.50 -0.78
CA HIS A 49 -5.35 -3.85 -0.35
C HIS A 49 -5.68 -3.96 1.14
N ILE A 50 -4.92 -3.28 2.00
CA ILE A 50 -5.15 -3.30 3.46
C ILE A 50 -6.51 -2.68 3.79
N TYR A 51 -6.87 -1.55 3.17
CA TYR A 51 -8.19 -0.94 3.39
C TYR A 51 -9.33 -1.74 2.77
N CYS A 52 -9.12 -2.33 1.58
CA CYS A 52 -10.10 -3.17 0.90
C CYS A 52 -10.44 -4.43 1.70
N TYR A 53 -9.43 -5.21 2.08
CA TYR A 53 -9.64 -6.51 2.72
C TYR A 53 -9.70 -6.43 4.25
N GLY A 54 -8.99 -5.48 4.86
CA GLY A 54 -8.90 -5.35 6.31
C GLY A 54 -10.04 -4.55 6.93
N PHE A 55 -10.43 -3.45 6.28
CA PHE A 55 -11.46 -2.54 6.79
C PHE A 55 -12.74 -2.56 5.96
N GLN A 56 -12.75 -3.27 4.82
CA GLN A 56 -13.85 -3.26 3.85
C GLN A 56 -14.17 -1.84 3.34
N ASP A 57 -13.18 -0.95 3.37
CA ASP A 57 -13.30 0.41 2.85
C ASP A 57 -12.88 0.45 1.39
N TYR A 58 -13.81 0.03 0.55
CA TYR A 58 -13.62 0.00 -0.90
C TYR A 58 -13.46 1.39 -1.51
N THR A 59 -13.93 2.44 -0.83
CA THR A 59 -13.80 3.81 -1.33
C THR A 59 -12.33 4.21 -1.30
N VAL A 60 -11.71 4.08 -0.11
CA VAL A 60 -10.29 4.38 0.07
C VAL A 60 -9.43 3.50 -0.83
N ALA A 61 -9.75 2.21 -0.93
CA ALA A 61 -9.02 1.28 -1.78
C ALA A 61 -9.03 1.68 -3.25
N GLN A 62 -10.20 2.00 -3.80
CA GLN A 62 -10.33 2.45 -5.19
C GLN A 62 -9.56 3.74 -5.45
N GLU A 63 -9.61 4.70 -4.53
CA GLU A 63 -8.82 5.93 -4.65
C GLU A 63 -7.33 5.63 -4.72
N GLN A 64 -6.83 4.69 -3.90
CA GLN A 64 -5.41 4.30 -3.94
C GLN A 64 -5.05 3.60 -5.26
N TYR A 65 -5.89 2.69 -5.75
CA TYR A 65 -5.65 2.00 -7.01
C TYR A 65 -5.67 2.94 -8.22
N GLU A 66 -6.57 3.93 -8.24
CA GLU A 66 -6.54 5.00 -9.23
C GLU A 66 -5.24 5.81 -9.14
N LEU A 67 -4.76 6.10 -7.93
CA LEU A 67 -3.48 6.77 -7.71
C LEU A 67 -2.32 5.95 -8.29
N VAL A 68 -2.25 4.64 -8.02
CA VAL A 68 -1.23 3.73 -8.57
C VAL A 68 -1.19 3.81 -10.08
N LYS A 69 -2.36 3.76 -10.73
CA LYS A 69 -2.49 3.87 -12.20
C LYS A 69 -2.07 5.23 -12.75
N GLN A 70 -2.03 6.27 -11.93
CA GLN A 70 -1.52 7.59 -12.30
C GLN A 70 -0.01 7.75 -12.02
N LEU A 71 0.50 7.05 -11.00
CA LEU A 71 1.90 7.12 -10.58
C LEU A 71 2.82 6.27 -11.46
N THR A 72 2.32 5.17 -12.03
CA THR A 72 3.10 4.28 -12.87
C THR A 72 2.30 3.74 -14.06
N ASP A 73 2.99 3.57 -15.19
CA ASP A 73 2.49 2.89 -16.38
C ASP A 73 2.92 1.41 -16.41
N ASP A 74 3.54 0.95 -15.31
CA ASP A 74 4.01 -0.42 -15.20
C ASP A 74 2.81 -1.40 -15.18
N PRO A 75 2.75 -2.35 -16.13
CA PRO A 75 1.59 -3.18 -16.32
C PRO A 75 1.31 -4.11 -15.14
N ASP A 76 2.32 -4.50 -14.36
CA ASP A 76 2.13 -5.34 -13.19
C ASP A 76 1.38 -4.55 -12.10
N PHE A 77 1.82 -3.33 -11.79
CA PHE A 77 1.14 -2.45 -10.83
C PHE A 77 -0.28 -2.09 -11.28
N VAL A 78 -0.46 -1.75 -12.55
CA VAL A 78 -1.79 -1.45 -13.11
C VAL A 78 -2.69 -2.68 -13.03
N ASN A 79 -2.18 -3.87 -13.32
CA ASN A 79 -2.97 -5.09 -13.23
C ASN A 79 -3.36 -5.37 -11.77
N TYR A 80 -2.44 -5.24 -10.81
CA TYR A 80 -2.76 -5.40 -9.39
C TYR A 80 -3.82 -4.41 -8.93
N ALA A 81 -3.67 -3.13 -9.29
CA ALA A 81 -4.65 -2.08 -8.97
C ALA A 81 -6.04 -2.34 -9.57
N ASN A 82 -6.13 -3.03 -10.70
CA ASN A 82 -7.41 -3.42 -11.30
C ASN A 82 -8.02 -4.71 -10.70
N ASN A 83 -7.22 -5.54 -10.02
CA ASN A 83 -7.67 -6.80 -9.41
C ASN A 83 -7.98 -6.69 -7.91
N GLY A 84 -7.64 -5.56 -7.28
CA GLY A 84 -7.82 -5.33 -5.85
C GLY A 84 -9.20 -4.86 -5.42
#